data_AF-A0A6F9DFD6-F1
#
_entry.id   AF-A0A6F9DFD6-F1
#
_cell.length_a   1.000
_cell.length_b   1.000
_cell.length_c   1.000
_cell.angle_alpha   90.00
_cell.angle_beta   90.00
_cell.angle_gamma   90.00
#
_symmetry.space_group_name_H-M   'P 1'
#
loop_
_entity.id
_entity.type
_entity.pdbx_description
1 polymer ?
#
loop_
_entity_poly.entity_id
_entity_poly.type
_entity_poly.pdbx_seq_one_letter_code
_entity_poly.pdbx_strand_id
1 'polypeptide(L)'
;MNGSTSPVRKRQYKQLRKDHGKQIPPDRDSPAGQEQLTTRKETSTPTHKSVHSWRHVDPHILPLKKLTKKIHYQSSTPPLIVVTVHNELTSDDKPVPSVLHKVECTCQKIEQWTTVLSSPAVCLTVSQQIVGLACHDHSIHAISLASGRRIFPPIHFGSAVSHLSCKGHHLMAIDNACKLSVWNTKNSKSVVTNLSFSHLVDDGCHGNKDVSPLRKCLLTNRGLPVITFTNGKTFSFSLDLGAWVLIQSTSDAVDQFADDVAMETDEQVSAKSDAFFLSAKKSFNGMGAHASRSSHISPMSQRNATLAMLESKVAACVVIESVSEYRRWMLAYVRYLVQENLELRLREVCDDLIGPPAQRSWVKTRNKDGGGWKAHVLGIQKQTLLQDEVLPIIASNLAFQRLYTEYQDQLDSRTIHTLPGLN
;
A
#
# COMPACT_ATOMS: atom_id res chain seq x y z
N MET A 1 -18.48 70.75 -19.29
CA MET A 1 -18.55 70.35 -17.87
C MET A 1 -19.69 69.36 -17.69
N ASN A 2 -19.50 68.07 -17.41
CA ASN A 2 -18.52 67.07 -17.89
C ASN A 2 -19.07 65.70 -17.43
N GLY A 3 -19.17 64.64 -18.24
CA GLY A 3 -19.00 64.53 -19.68
C GLY A 3 -19.31 63.09 -20.11
N SER A 4 -20.45 62.88 -20.77
CA SER A 4 -20.93 61.56 -21.19
C SER A 4 -21.13 61.51 -22.70
N THR A 5 -20.79 60.38 -23.34
CA THR A 5 -21.45 59.80 -24.54
C THR A 5 -20.70 58.58 -25.08
N SER A 6 -21.37 57.83 -25.94
CA SER A 6 -20.84 56.75 -26.78
C SER A 6 -21.54 56.86 -28.16
N PRO A 7 -21.49 55.90 -29.11
CA PRO A 7 -20.44 54.94 -29.49
C PRO A 7 -20.17 54.94 -31.04
N VAL A 8 -19.53 53.87 -31.55
CA VAL A 8 -19.64 53.30 -32.94
C VAL A 8 -18.77 53.89 -34.08
N ARG A 9 -18.19 52.98 -34.92
CA ARG A 9 -18.37 52.86 -36.41
C ARG A 9 -17.11 52.75 -37.33
N LYS A 10 -16.74 51.47 -37.63
CA LYS A 10 -16.47 50.87 -38.97
C LYS A 10 -15.27 51.32 -39.86
N ARG A 11 -14.91 50.39 -40.78
CA ARG A 11 -14.08 50.46 -42.02
C ARG A 11 -12.56 50.27 -41.79
N GLN A 12 -11.78 49.67 -42.73
CA GLN A 12 -12.11 49.16 -44.08
C GLN A 12 -11.25 47.96 -44.54
N TYR A 13 -11.76 47.18 -45.52
CA TYR A 13 -11.07 46.11 -46.27
C TYR A 13 -10.84 46.54 -47.74
N LYS A 14 -9.72 46.16 -48.37
CA LYS A 14 -9.42 46.16 -49.84
C LYS A 14 -8.05 45.49 -50.11
N GLN A 15 -7.64 44.97 -51.29
CA GLN A 15 -8.20 44.41 -52.57
C GLN A 15 -6.97 44.14 -53.52
N LEU A 16 -6.79 43.16 -54.43
CA LEU A 16 -7.50 41.99 -55.04
C LEU A 16 -6.49 40.79 -55.15
N ARG A 17 -6.20 39.93 -56.17
CA ARG A 17 -6.64 39.43 -57.53
C ARG A 17 -5.69 38.22 -57.86
N LYS A 18 -5.87 37.19 -58.73
CA LYS A 18 -6.95 36.58 -59.56
C LYS A 18 -6.49 35.14 -60.02
N ASP A 19 -7.41 34.30 -60.52
CA ASP A 19 -7.42 33.34 -61.68
C ASP A 19 -6.13 32.73 -62.31
N HIS A 20 -6.08 31.56 -62.99
CA HIS A 20 -7.01 30.43 -63.34
C HIS A 20 -6.22 29.25 -64.02
N GLY A 21 -6.74 28.00 -64.04
CA GLY A 21 -6.70 27.12 -65.26
C GLY A 21 -5.75 25.89 -65.46
N LYS A 22 -6.33 24.67 -65.37
CA LYS A 22 -6.17 23.40 -66.17
C LYS A 22 -4.84 22.87 -66.83
N GLN A 23 -4.44 21.64 -66.44
CA GLN A 23 -4.16 20.37 -67.20
C GLN A 23 -3.24 20.24 -68.47
N ILE A 24 -2.18 19.38 -68.38
CA ILE A 24 -1.79 18.19 -69.27
C ILE A 24 -1.31 18.50 -70.74
N PRO A 25 -0.49 17.69 -71.51
CA PRO A 25 0.09 16.31 -71.42
C PRO A 25 1.67 16.22 -71.60
N PRO A 26 2.33 15.29 -72.35
CA PRO A 26 2.76 13.90 -71.97
C PRO A 26 4.27 13.55 -72.26
N ASP A 27 4.56 12.22 -72.31
CA ASP A 27 5.72 11.53 -72.95
C ASP A 27 7.12 11.61 -72.27
N ARG A 28 8.09 10.70 -72.50
CA ARG A 28 8.14 9.22 -72.71
C ARG A 28 9.64 8.81 -72.77
N ASP A 29 10.05 7.65 -72.24
CA ASP A 29 11.00 6.67 -72.86
C ASP A 29 11.66 5.65 -71.88
N SER A 30 12.23 4.59 -72.46
CA SER A 30 12.83 3.37 -71.89
C SER A 30 13.58 2.63 -73.05
N PRO A 31 14.49 1.63 -72.88
CA PRO A 31 14.57 0.54 -71.88
C PRO A 31 15.96 0.50 -71.18
N ALA A 32 16.60 -0.57 -70.67
CA ALA A 32 16.42 -2.04 -70.66
C ALA A 32 17.16 -2.67 -69.44
N GLY A 33 17.12 -3.96 -69.12
CA GLY A 33 16.38 -5.11 -69.68
C GLY A 33 16.77 -6.45 -68.98
N GLN A 34 16.02 -7.53 -69.25
CA GLN A 34 16.22 -8.94 -68.79
C GLN A 34 16.09 -9.17 -67.25
N GLU A 35 15.50 -10.26 -66.73
CA GLU A 35 14.76 -11.42 -67.30
C GLU A 35 13.70 -11.91 -66.28
N GLN A 36 12.47 -12.28 -66.69
CA GLN A 36 11.93 -13.66 -66.80
C GLN A 36 12.06 -14.58 -65.55
N LEU A 37 11.08 -15.41 -65.15
CA LEU A 37 9.63 -15.54 -65.46
C LEU A 37 8.97 -16.55 -64.46
N THR A 38 7.63 -16.67 -64.46
CA THR A 38 6.76 -17.74 -63.88
C THR A 38 6.52 -17.70 -62.36
N THR A 39 5.37 -18.10 -61.76
CA THR A 39 3.94 -18.25 -62.18
C THR A 39 3.11 -18.21 -60.87
N ARG A 40 2.05 -17.38 -60.69
CA ARG A 40 0.64 -17.53 -61.13
C ARG A 40 0.03 -18.92 -60.83
N LYS A 41 -1.13 -19.12 -60.17
CA LYS A 41 -2.03 -18.34 -59.25
C LYS A 41 -3.09 -19.34 -58.71
N GLU A 42 -4.11 -18.83 -57.99
CA GLU A 42 -5.43 -19.47 -57.74
C GLU A 42 -5.44 -20.65 -56.74
N THR A 43 -6.39 -20.85 -55.80
CA THR A 43 -7.31 -20.03 -54.96
C THR A 43 -8.33 -21.01 -54.33
N SER A 44 -8.56 -21.00 -53.01
CA SER A 44 -9.92 -21.17 -52.42
C SER A 44 -9.96 -21.16 -50.88
N THR A 45 -10.83 -20.30 -50.35
CA THR A 45 -11.58 -20.38 -49.07
C THR A 45 -10.85 -20.47 -47.70
N PRO A 46 -11.41 -19.87 -46.63
CA PRO A 46 -10.76 -19.79 -45.31
C PRO A 46 -11.17 -20.92 -44.35
N THR A 47 -10.28 -21.28 -43.42
CA THR A 47 -10.65 -22.00 -42.19
C THR A 47 -10.37 -21.13 -40.97
N HIS A 48 -11.39 -20.96 -40.12
CA HIS A 48 -11.41 -19.96 -39.05
C HIS A 48 -10.66 -20.42 -37.78
N LYS A 49 -9.32 -20.48 -37.85
CA LYS A 49 -8.48 -20.80 -36.68
C LYS A 49 -8.36 -19.59 -35.74
N SER A 50 -9.19 -19.55 -34.71
CA SER A 50 -8.97 -18.65 -33.57
C SER A 50 -7.66 -19.04 -32.87
N VAL A 51 -6.60 -18.25 -33.09
CA VAL A 51 -5.36 -18.38 -32.35
C VAL A 51 -5.53 -17.68 -31.00
N HIS A 52 -6.18 -18.37 -30.07
CA HIS A 52 -5.99 -18.08 -28.64
C HIS A 52 -4.56 -18.45 -28.28
N SER A 53 -3.63 -17.54 -28.54
CA SER A 53 -2.26 -17.61 -28.05
C SER A 53 -2.29 -17.43 -26.54
N TRP A 54 -2.38 -18.55 -25.84
CA TRP A 54 -2.07 -18.64 -24.41
C TRP A 54 -0.65 -18.09 -24.23
N ARG A 55 -0.56 -16.82 -23.83
CA ARG A 55 0.71 -16.19 -23.49
C ARG A 55 1.27 -16.97 -22.31
N HIS A 56 2.35 -17.73 -22.54
CA HIS A 56 3.18 -18.22 -21.46
C HIS A 56 3.70 -17.01 -20.70
N VAL A 57 3.07 -16.70 -19.58
CA VAL A 57 3.64 -15.83 -18.55
C VAL A 57 4.77 -16.62 -17.93
N ASP A 58 5.96 -16.01 -17.82
CA ASP A 58 7.10 -16.66 -17.19
C ASP A 58 6.72 -17.12 -15.77
N PRO A 59 6.91 -18.40 -15.42
CA PRO A 59 6.40 -18.96 -14.16
C PRO A 59 7.14 -18.46 -12.92
N HIS A 60 8.15 -17.59 -13.09
CA HIS A 60 9.08 -17.12 -12.07
C HIS A 60 9.20 -15.59 -12.14
N ILE A 61 8.12 -14.90 -11.74
CA ILE A 61 8.03 -13.43 -11.71
C ILE A 61 8.94 -12.85 -10.61
N LEU A 62 9.16 -13.60 -9.52
CA LEU A 62 10.00 -13.19 -8.40
C LEU A 62 11.24 -14.09 -8.23
N PRO A 63 12.39 -13.53 -7.80
CA PRO A 63 13.65 -14.26 -7.76
C PRO A 63 13.61 -15.41 -6.74
N LEU A 64 14.18 -16.55 -7.15
CA LEU A 64 14.43 -17.69 -6.27
C LEU A 64 15.55 -17.38 -5.27
N LYS A 65 15.45 -17.98 -4.08
CA LYS A 65 16.50 -17.92 -3.05
C LYS A 65 17.53 -19.01 -3.30
N LYS A 66 18.81 -18.63 -3.33
CA LYS A 66 19.91 -19.60 -3.40
C LYS A 66 19.97 -20.39 -2.10
N LEU A 67 20.24 -21.69 -2.21
CA LEU A 67 20.52 -22.52 -1.06
C LEU A 67 21.90 -22.16 -0.49
N THR A 68 22.08 -22.29 0.83
CA THR A 68 23.38 -22.06 1.49
C THR A 68 23.56 -23.05 2.63
N LYS A 69 24.81 -23.41 2.96
CA LYS A 69 25.12 -24.33 4.08
C LYS A 69 24.78 -23.74 5.46
N LYS A 70 24.68 -22.41 5.56
CA LYS A 70 24.30 -21.72 6.80
C LYS A 70 23.41 -20.52 6.50
N ILE A 71 22.33 -20.39 7.25
CA ILE A 71 21.47 -19.19 7.31
C ILE A 71 21.40 -18.77 8.78
N HIS A 72 21.45 -17.48 9.09
CA HIS A 72 21.28 -17.01 10.46
C HIS A 72 20.48 -15.70 10.53
N TYR A 73 19.84 -15.50 11.67
CA TYR A 73 19.17 -14.29 12.09
C TYR A 73 19.74 -13.87 13.45
N GLN A 74 19.91 -12.57 13.66
CA GLN A 74 20.31 -11.99 14.94
C GLN A 74 19.36 -10.83 15.27
N SER A 75 18.87 -10.76 16.52
CA SER A 75 18.04 -9.64 16.96
C SER A 75 18.85 -8.33 17.03
N SER A 76 18.22 -7.23 16.61
CA SER A 76 18.80 -5.88 16.73
C SER A 76 18.60 -5.25 18.11
N THR A 77 17.69 -5.79 18.91
CA THR A 77 17.37 -5.35 20.27
C THR A 77 17.66 -6.45 21.29
N PRO A 78 18.10 -6.12 22.52
CA PRO A 78 18.25 -7.11 23.58
C PRO A 78 16.90 -7.74 23.97
N PRO A 79 16.88 -9.01 24.44
CA PRO A 79 18.02 -9.92 24.56
C PRO A 79 18.58 -10.33 23.19
N LEU A 80 19.90 -10.58 23.14
CA LEU A 80 20.57 -10.97 21.89
C LEU A 80 20.23 -12.43 21.56
N ILE A 81 19.25 -12.60 20.69
CA ILE A 81 18.77 -13.89 20.20
C ILE A 81 19.37 -14.12 18.82
N VAL A 82 20.03 -15.27 18.65
CA VAL A 82 20.58 -15.71 17.36
C VAL A 82 19.98 -17.06 17.01
N VAL A 83 19.24 -17.11 15.90
CA VAL A 83 18.68 -18.34 15.33
C VAL A 83 19.50 -18.71 14.10
N THR A 84 19.96 -19.95 14.03
CA THR A 84 20.86 -20.44 12.99
C THR A 84 20.32 -21.73 12.39
N VAL A 85 20.32 -21.82 11.06
CA VAL A 85 20.08 -23.06 10.31
C VAL A 85 21.39 -23.56 9.73
N HIS A 86 21.69 -24.84 9.93
CA HIS A 86 22.79 -25.56 9.33
C HIS A 86 22.21 -26.55 8.31
N ASN A 87 22.38 -26.23 7.03
CA ASN A 87 21.97 -27.09 5.93
C ASN A 87 23.18 -27.96 5.52
N GLU A 88 23.13 -29.25 5.84
CA GLU A 88 24.07 -30.22 5.28
C GLU A 88 23.86 -30.39 3.76
N LEU A 89 24.83 -29.92 2.96
CA LEU A 89 24.80 -29.91 1.50
C LEU A 89 26.15 -30.40 0.93
N THR A 90 26.12 -30.97 -0.28
CA THR A 90 27.32 -31.43 -1.00
C THR A 90 28.15 -30.26 -1.59
N SER A 91 29.06 -30.54 -2.51
CA SER A 91 29.84 -29.53 -3.27
C SER A 91 28.96 -28.62 -4.14
N ASP A 92 27.82 -29.13 -4.61
CA ASP A 92 27.04 -28.55 -5.70
C ASP A 92 25.81 -27.76 -5.22
N ASP A 93 25.77 -27.40 -3.93
CA ASP A 93 24.57 -26.91 -3.21
C ASP A 93 23.32 -27.80 -3.39
N LYS A 94 23.52 -29.10 -3.66
CA LYS A 94 22.44 -30.10 -3.75
C LYS A 94 22.15 -30.70 -2.36
N PRO A 95 20.86 -30.91 -2.00
CA PRO A 95 20.49 -31.62 -0.78
C PRO A 95 20.96 -33.08 -0.83
N VAL A 96 21.41 -33.61 0.32
CA VAL A 96 21.64 -35.05 0.49
C VAL A 96 20.31 -35.71 0.88
N PRO A 97 19.84 -36.77 0.19
CA PRO A 97 18.47 -37.29 0.34
C PRO A 97 18.16 -38.03 1.66
N SER A 98 19.00 -37.90 2.69
CA SER A 98 18.85 -38.63 3.97
C SER A 98 19.46 -37.89 5.18
N VAL A 99 19.68 -36.57 5.10
CA VAL A 99 20.36 -35.81 6.18
C VAL A 99 19.41 -34.80 6.84
N LEU A 100 19.53 -34.67 8.16
CA LEU A 100 18.77 -33.73 8.97
C LEU A 100 19.47 -32.37 9.00
N HIS A 101 18.73 -31.29 8.74
CA HIS A 101 19.28 -29.93 8.80
C HIS A 101 18.99 -29.32 10.18
N LYS A 102 20.02 -28.96 10.95
CA LYS A 102 19.89 -28.43 12.34
C LYS A 102 19.33 -27.01 12.31
N VAL A 103 18.35 -26.73 13.16
CA VAL A 103 17.94 -25.37 13.53
C VAL A 103 18.22 -25.18 15.01
N GLU A 104 19.06 -24.19 15.33
CA GLU A 104 19.54 -23.88 16.68
C GLU A 104 19.11 -22.46 17.07
N CYS A 105 18.65 -22.27 18.31
CA CYS A 105 18.38 -20.96 18.87
C CYS A 105 19.25 -20.74 20.10
N THR A 106 20.05 -19.68 20.08
CA THR A 106 20.85 -19.23 21.23
C THR A 106 20.36 -17.87 21.73
N CYS A 107 20.46 -17.66 23.04
CA CYS A 107 20.23 -16.37 23.69
C CYS A 107 21.48 -16.02 24.48
N GLN A 108 22.09 -14.86 24.23
CA GLN A 108 23.35 -14.45 24.89
C GLN A 108 24.49 -15.50 24.79
N LYS A 109 24.56 -16.22 23.65
CA LYS A 109 25.45 -17.38 23.38
C LYS A 109 25.12 -18.70 24.11
N ILE A 110 24.05 -18.76 24.91
CA ILE A 110 23.58 -19.99 25.55
C ILE A 110 22.52 -20.65 24.65
N GLU A 111 22.71 -21.92 24.26
CA GLU A 111 21.68 -22.67 23.51
C GLU A 111 20.39 -22.77 24.35
N GLN A 112 19.27 -22.39 23.74
CA GLN A 112 17.93 -22.46 24.34
C GLN A 112 17.18 -23.69 23.84
N TRP A 113 17.35 -24.02 22.56
CA TRP A 113 16.80 -25.24 21.96
C TRP A 113 17.48 -25.54 20.61
N THR A 114 17.42 -26.82 20.24
CA THR A 114 17.74 -27.35 18.92
C THR A 114 16.52 -28.12 18.38
N THR A 115 16.31 -28.06 17.07
CA THR A 115 15.38 -28.93 16.34
C THR A 115 15.93 -29.23 14.94
N VAL A 116 15.24 -30.05 14.15
CA VAL A 116 15.70 -30.52 12.83
C VAL A 116 14.64 -30.39 11.74
N LEU A 117 15.09 -30.22 10.50
CA LEU A 117 14.28 -30.22 9.28
C LEU A 117 14.65 -31.42 8.38
N SER A 118 13.70 -31.90 7.60
CA SER A 118 13.85 -32.97 6.59
C SER A 118 14.21 -32.48 5.18
N SER A 119 14.26 -31.15 5.00
CA SER A 119 14.59 -30.46 3.76
C SER A 119 15.34 -29.18 4.12
N PRO A 120 16.33 -28.72 3.33
CA PRO A 120 17.16 -27.58 3.72
C PRO A 120 16.37 -26.28 3.59
N ALA A 121 16.59 -25.36 4.54
CA ALA A 121 15.94 -24.06 4.53
C ALA A 121 16.52 -23.15 3.44
N VAL A 122 15.66 -22.49 2.67
CA VAL A 122 15.98 -21.40 1.73
C VAL A 122 15.68 -20.02 2.32
N CYS A 123 14.89 -19.94 3.38
CA CYS A 123 14.57 -18.71 4.10
C CYS A 123 14.41 -18.94 5.60
N LEU A 124 14.84 -17.95 6.38
CA LEU A 124 14.66 -17.82 7.82
C LEU A 124 14.09 -16.42 8.10
N THR A 125 13.08 -16.35 8.97
CA THR A 125 12.57 -15.11 9.54
C THR A 125 12.27 -15.33 11.03
N VAL A 126 12.43 -14.31 11.86
CA VAL A 126 12.23 -14.42 13.31
C VAL A 126 11.51 -13.17 13.83
N SER A 127 10.52 -13.40 14.69
CA SER A 127 9.78 -12.38 15.44
C SER A 127 9.95 -12.62 16.95
N GLN A 128 9.37 -11.75 17.78
CA GLN A 128 9.34 -11.92 19.24
C GLN A 128 8.63 -13.21 19.73
N GLN A 129 7.94 -13.95 18.86
CA GLN A 129 7.12 -15.11 19.23
C GLN A 129 7.42 -16.37 18.41
N ILE A 130 7.75 -16.21 17.12
CA ILE A 130 7.92 -17.33 16.18
C ILE A 130 9.19 -17.22 15.34
N VAL A 131 9.73 -18.38 15.02
CA VAL A 131 10.68 -18.60 13.92
C VAL A 131 9.89 -19.14 12.74
N GLY A 132 9.96 -18.44 11.60
CA GLY A 132 9.42 -18.89 10.32
C GLY A 132 10.54 -19.41 9.43
N LEU A 133 10.34 -20.60 8.85
CA LEU A 133 11.28 -21.23 7.92
C LEU A 133 10.54 -21.62 6.64
N ALA A 134 11.19 -21.49 5.49
CA ALA A 134 10.73 -22.09 4.24
C ALA A 134 11.86 -22.92 3.64
N CYS A 135 11.50 -24.09 3.12
CA CYS A 135 12.42 -25.14 2.69
C CYS A 135 12.40 -25.35 1.17
N HIS A 136 13.43 -26.03 0.67
CA HIS A 136 13.59 -26.30 -0.77
C HIS A 136 12.42 -27.13 -1.34
N ASP A 137 11.85 -28.04 -0.55
CA ASP A 137 10.66 -28.86 -0.86
C ASP A 137 9.32 -28.09 -0.83
N HIS A 138 9.39 -26.76 -0.78
CA HIS A 138 8.27 -25.83 -0.70
C HIS A 138 7.46 -25.95 0.61
N SER A 139 7.97 -26.66 1.62
CA SER A 139 7.35 -26.70 2.94
C SER A 139 7.69 -25.45 3.76
N ILE A 140 6.72 -24.98 4.53
CA ILE A 140 6.82 -23.82 5.42
C ILE A 140 6.58 -24.29 6.85
N HIS A 141 7.49 -23.95 7.76
CA HIS A 141 7.42 -24.32 9.16
C HIS A 141 7.29 -23.07 10.04
N ALA A 142 6.39 -23.12 11.01
CA ALA A 142 6.31 -22.16 12.11
C ALA A 142 6.73 -22.86 13.41
N ILE A 143 7.70 -22.26 14.12
CA ILE A 143 8.30 -22.81 15.34
C ILE A 143 8.19 -21.75 16.44
N SER A 144 7.84 -22.15 17.66
CA SER A 144 7.80 -21.25 18.82
C SER A 144 9.21 -20.83 19.23
N LEU A 145 9.50 -19.53 19.21
CA LEU A 145 10.83 -19.01 19.56
C LEU A 145 11.21 -19.33 21.02
N ALA A 146 10.23 -19.40 21.92
CA ALA A 146 10.47 -19.68 23.34
C ALA A 146 10.74 -21.16 23.68
N SER A 147 10.55 -22.11 22.75
CA SER A 147 10.55 -23.54 23.08
C SER A 147 11.04 -24.50 22.01
N GLY A 148 11.33 -24.04 20.78
CA GLY A 148 11.68 -24.91 19.65
C GLY A 148 10.52 -25.80 19.16
N ARG A 149 9.34 -25.72 19.79
CA ARG A 149 8.17 -26.52 19.41
C ARG A 149 7.61 -26.07 18.06
N ARG A 150 7.52 -27.01 17.11
CA ARG A 150 6.73 -26.86 15.87
C ARG A 150 5.27 -26.55 16.23
N ILE A 151 4.73 -25.45 15.71
CA ILE A 151 3.41 -24.94 16.07
C ILE A 151 2.31 -25.79 15.43
N PHE A 152 2.47 -26.09 14.14
CA PHE A 152 1.61 -26.93 13.31
C PHE A 152 2.45 -27.79 12.33
N PRO A 153 1.88 -28.82 11.67
CA PRO A 153 2.54 -29.58 10.61
C PRO A 153 2.97 -28.69 9.43
N PRO A 154 3.97 -29.07 8.62
CA PRO A 154 4.50 -28.23 7.56
C PRO A 154 3.42 -27.87 6.53
N ILE A 155 3.32 -26.57 6.18
CA ILE A 155 2.41 -26.10 5.13
C ILE A 155 3.16 -26.18 3.80
N HIS A 156 2.75 -27.04 2.89
CA HIS A 156 3.30 -27.05 1.52
C HIS A 156 2.72 -25.90 0.70
N PHE A 157 3.60 -25.20 -0.01
CA PHE A 157 3.28 -24.08 -0.89
C PHE A 157 3.26 -24.50 -2.35
N GLY A 158 2.51 -23.78 -3.19
CA GLY A 158 2.29 -24.15 -4.60
C GLY A 158 3.52 -24.01 -5.51
N SER A 159 4.53 -23.27 -5.07
CA SER A 159 5.86 -23.21 -5.69
C SER A 159 6.90 -22.72 -4.66
N ALA A 160 8.16 -22.61 -5.08
CA ALA A 160 9.26 -22.17 -4.23
C ALA A 160 9.02 -20.76 -3.66
N VAL A 161 9.24 -20.62 -2.34
CA VAL A 161 9.09 -19.35 -1.60
C VAL A 161 10.19 -18.37 -2.01
N SER A 162 9.77 -17.21 -2.54
CA SER A 162 10.67 -16.10 -2.86
C SER A 162 10.88 -15.17 -1.65
N HIS A 163 9.86 -14.91 -0.85
CA HIS A 163 9.97 -14.05 0.34
C HIS A 163 9.21 -14.63 1.54
N LEU A 164 9.80 -14.49 2.73
CA LEU A 164 9.24 -14.96 4.00
C LEU A 164 9.43 -13.85 5.05
N SER A 165 8.40 -13.57 5.84
CA SER A 165 8.42 -12.50 6.85
C SER A 165 7.46 -12.85 7.99
N CYS A 166 7.77 -12.47 9.23
CA CYS A 166 6.90 -12.71 10.37
C CYS A 166 6.89 -11.55 11.37
N LYS A 167 5.77 -11.38 12.09
CA LYS A 167 5.63 -10.35 13.13
C LYS A 167 4.61 -10.76 14.18
N GLY A 168 4.99 -10.69 15.46
CA GLY A 168 4.21 -11.31 16.53
C GLY A 168 3.93 -12.78 16.20
N HIS A 169 2.66 -13.17 16.24
CA HIS A 169 2.20 -14.50 15.83
C HIS A 169 1.74 -14.59 14.35
N HIS A 170 2.07 -13.61 13.50
CA HIS A 170 1.74 -13.66 12.07
C HIS A 170 2.95 -14.09 11.25
N LEU A 171 2.74 -15.03 10.34
CA LEU A 171 3.72 -15.50 9.35
C LEU A 171 3.17 -15.23 7.94
N MET A 172 3.99 -14.65 7.07
CA MET A 172 3.68 -14.34 5.68
C MET A 172 4.70 -15.02 4.76
N ALA A 173 4.20 -15.70 3.73
CA ALA A 173 5.02 -16.28 2.66
C ALA A 173 4.52 -15.79 1.29
N ILE A 174 5.47 -15.60 0.38
CA ILE A 174 5.27 -15.17 -1.00
C ILE A 174 6.04 -16.13 -1.91
N ASP A 175 5.35 -16.71 -2.89
CA ASP A 175 5.94 -17.64 -3.85
C ASP A 175 6.59 -16.92 -5.05
N ASN A 176 7.25 -17.68 -5.93
CA ASN A 176 7.88 -17.12 -7.14
C ASN A 176 6.88 -16.68 -8.23
N ALA A 177 5.59 -16.97 -8.07
CA ALA A 177 4.50 -16.67 -8.99
C ALA A 177 3.58 -15.52 -8.49
N CYS A 178 4.09 -14.70 -7.57
CA CYS A 178 3.38 -13.57 -6.95
C CYS A 178 2.08 -13.94 -6.22
N LYS A 179 2.00 -15.13 -5.62
CA LYS A 179 0.95 -15.45 -4.63
C LYS A 179 1.45 -15.22 -3.23
N LEU A 180 0.59 -14.64 -2.40
CA LEU A 180 0.84 -14.31 -1.02
C LEU A 180 -0.11 -15.10 -0.11
N SER A 181 0.41 -15.62 1.00
CA SER A 181 -0.41 -16.14 2.10
C SER A 181 0.07 -15.62 3.44
N VAL A 182 -0.86 -15.41 4.36
CA VAL A 182 -0.61 -15.04 5.76
C VAL A 182 -1.36 -15.99 6.68
N TRP A 183 -0.72 -16.39 7.77
CA TRP A 183 -1.31 -17.21 8.83
C TRP A 183 -1.08 -16.57 10.20
N ASN A 184 -2.09 -16.64 11.06
CA ASN A 184 -1.97 -16.38 12.48
C ASN A 184 -1.67 -17.71 13.19
N THR A 185 -0.45 -17.83 13.71
CA THR A 185 0.07 -19.04 14.35
C THR A 185 -0.40 -19.19 15.80
N LYS A 186 -1.09 -18.20 16.39
CA LYS A 186 -1.64 -18.29 17.76
C LYS A 186 -2.97 -19.05 17.79
N ASN A 187 -3.77 -18.93 16.72
CA ASN A 187 -5.05 -19.61 16.56
C ASN A 187 -5.09 -20.60 15.39
N SER A 188 -3.95 -20.80 14.70
CA SER A 188 -3.78 -21.67 13.53
C SER A 188 -4.76 -21.38 12.38
N LYS A 189 -5.16 -20.11 12.19
CA LYS A 189 -6.01 -19.67 11.08
C LYS A 189 -5.19 -18.98 9.99
N SER A 190 -5.62 -19.11 8.74
CA SER A 190 -5.15 -18.19 7.69
C SER A 190 -5.84 -16.83 7.83
N VAL A 191 -5.12 -15.76 7.49
CA VAL A 191 -5.61 -14.38 7.36
C VAL A 191 -5.78 -14.02 5.88
N VAL A 192 -4.86 -14.51 5.03
CA VAL A 192 -4.91 -14.37 3.56
C VAL A 192 -4.44 -15.70 2.94
N THR A 193 -5.19 -16.25 1.99
CA THR A 193 -4.85 -17.50 1.29
C THR A 193 -4.59 -17.28 -0.20
N ASN A 194 -3.41 -17.66 -0.69
CA ASN A 194 -3.10 -17.80 -2.13
C ASN A 194 -3.46 -16.56 -2.99
N LEU A 195 -3.33 -15.36 -2.41
CA LEU A 195 -3.75 -14.10 -3.03
C LEU A 195 -2.71 -13.67 -4.07
N SER A 196 -3.10 -13.59 -5.34
CA SER A 196 -2.22 -13.07 -6.39
C SER A 196 -2.06 -11.55 -6.30
N PHE A 197 -0.83 -11.07 -6.51
CA PHE A 197 -0.50 -9.68 -6.75
C PHE A 197 0.32 -9.48 -8.05
N SER A 198 0.35 -10.46 -8.96
CA SER A 198 1.11 -10.36 -10.22
C SER A 198 0.73 -9.12 -11.05
N HIS A 199 -0.54 -8.72 -11.01
CA HIS A 199 -1.08 -7.51 -11.65
C HIS A 199 -0.54 -6.18 -11.08
N LEU A 200 0.18 -6.19 -9.94
CA LEU A 200 0.86 -5.01 -9.39
C LEU A 200 2.35 -4.94 -9.80
N VAL A 201 2.89 -6.00 -10.41
CA VAL A 201 4.29 -6.09 -10.84
C VAL A 201 4.49 -5.59 -12.28
N ASP A 202 3.49 -5.81 -13.13
CA ASP A 202 3.46 -5.37 -14.54
C ASP A 202 2.59 -4.10 -14.65
N ASP A 203 3.24 -2.93 -14.52
CA ASP A 203 2.58 -1.61 -14.52
C ASP A 203 2.27 -1.17 -15.96
N GLY A 204 1.44 -1.94 -16.66
CA GLY A 204 1.12 -1.84 -18.09
C GLY A 204 0.40 -0.55 -18.55
N CYS A 205 0.47 0.52 -17.76
CA CYS A 205 -0.05 1.86 -18.06
C CYS A 205 0.74 2.58 -19.17
N HIS A 206 1.95 2.10 -19.48
CA HIS A 206 2.81 2.62 -20.54
C HIS A 206 3.23 1.48 -21.48
N GLY A 207 3.45 1.77 -22.76
CA GLY A 207 3.78 0.77 -23.78
C GLY A 207 5.17 0.13 -23.66
N ASN A 208 5.88 0.39 -22.56
CA ASN A 208 7.18 -0.16 -22.23
C ASN A 208 7.00 -1.20 -21.12
N LYS A 209 7.72 -2.34 -21.18
CA LYS A 209 7.61 -3.41 -20.16
C LYS A 209 8.42 -3.07 -18.90
N ASP A 210 8.09 -1.96 -18.26
CA ASP A 210 8.73 -1.52 -17.02
C ASP A 210 8.20 -2.30 -15.81
N VAL A 211 8.49 -3.60 -15.83
CA VAL A 211 8.35 -4.51 -14.69
C VAL A 211 8.93 -3.83 -13.47
N SER A 212 8.15 -3.76 -12.40
CA SER A 212 8.52 -3.08 -11.16
C SER A 212 8.82 -4.11 -10.07
N PRO A 213 10.09 -4.57 -9.92
CA PRO A 213 10.45 -5.57 -8.92
C PRO A 213 9.95 -5.27 -7.50
N LEU A 214 9.67 -6.36 -6.80
CA LEU A 214 9.35 -6.37 -5.39
C LEU A 214 10.52 -5.85 -4.56
N ARG A 215 10.39 -4.64 -4.00
CA ARG A 215 11.47 -3.96 -3.25
C ARG A 215 11.45 -4.32 -1.77
N LYS A 216 10.26 -4.44 -1.18
CA LYS A 216 10.10 -4.77 0.25
C LYS A 216 8.75 -5.45 0.50
N CYS A 217 8.76 -6.42 1.40
CA CYS A 217 7.55 -6.99 1.99
C CYS A 217 7.59 -6.77 3.51
N LEU A 218 6.49 -6.31 4.06
CA LEU A 218 6.27 -6.09 5.48
C LEU A 218 4.97 -6.76 5.92
N LEU A 219 4.87 -7.02 7.22
CA LEU A 219 3.70 -7.58 7.86
C LEU A 219 3.40 -6.70 9.08
N THR A 220 2.18 -6.17 9.19
CA THR A 220 1.81 -5.35 10.34
C THR A 220 1.64 -6.21 11.60
N ASN A 221 1.63 -5.60 12.79
CA ASN A 221 1.31 -6.28 14.04
C ASN A 221 -0.04 -7.02 14.00
N ARG A 222 -0.97 -6.56 13.16
CA ARG A 222 -2.30 -7.15 12.93
C ARG A 222 -2.32 -8.28 11.89
N GLY A 223 -1.21 -8.51 11.18
CA GLY A 223 -1.07 -9.56 10.16
C GLY A 223 -1.47 -9.12 8.76
N LEU A 224 -1.49 -7.81 8.47
CA LEU A 224 -1.83 -7.30 7.15
C LEU A 224 -0.57 -7.17 6.28
N PRO A 225 -0.59 -7.66 5.02
CA PRO A 225 0.58 -7.68 4.15
C PRO A 225 0.78 -6.33 3.45
N VAL A 226 1.94 -5.71 3.66
CA VAL A 226 2.33 -4.46 3.00
C VAL A 226 3.45 -4.74 1.98
N ILE A 227 3.23 -4.38 0.72
CA ILE A 227 4.14 -4.59 -0.40
C ILE A 227 4.60 -3.24 -0.96
N THR A 228 5.91 -3.03 -1.06
CA THR A 228 6.51 -1.88 -1.75
C THR A 228 7.28 -2.34 -2.98
N PHE A 229 7.07 -1.69 -4.12
CA PHE A 229 7.76 -1.94 -5.38
C PHE A 229 8.93 -0.96 -5.62
N THR A 230 9.77 -1.22 -6.62
CA THR A 230 10.89 -0.35 -6.99
C THR A 230 10.46 1.04 -7.43
N ASN A 231 9.30 1.14 -8.10
CA ASN A 231 8.68 2.38 -8.59
C ASN A 231 8.15 3.31 -7.46
N GLY A 232 8.25 2.90 -6.19
CA GLY A 232 7.82 3.71 -5.04
C GLY A 232 6.36 3.56 -4.64
N LYS A 233 5.55 2.82 -5.41
CA LYS A 233 4.17 2.45 -5.04
C LYS A 233 4.21 1.42 -3.89
N THR A 234 3.39 1.64 -2.87
CA THR A 234 3.21 0.76 -1.72
C THR A 234 1.74 0.43 -1.52
N PHE A 235 1.42 -0.86 -1.46
CA PHE A 235 0.07 -1.39 -1.36
C PHE A 235 -0.11 -2.22 -0.08
N SER A 236 -1.34 -2.34 0.41
CA SER A 236 -1.74 -3.38 1.38
C SER A 236 -3.02 -4.06 0.91
N PHE A 237 -3.23 -5.29 1.33
CA PHE A 237 -4.53 -5.93 1.17
C PHE A 237 -5.48 -5.49 2.28
N SER A 238 -6.67 -5.00 1.91
CA SER A 238 -7.76 -4.73 2.84
C SER A 238 -8.68 -5.95 2.91
N LEU A 239 -8.84 -6.53 4.10
CA LEU A 239 -9.72 -7.68 4.31
C LEU A 239 -11.20 -7.31 4.11
N ASP A 240 -11.63 -6.16 4.62
CA ASP A 240 -13.01 -5.67 4.51
C ASP A 240 -13.42 -5.35 3.07
N LEU A 241 -12.48 -4.90 2.22
CA LEU A 241 -12.73 -4.60 0.80
C LEU A 241 -12.42 -5.77 -0.14
N GLY A 242 -11.72 -6.81 0.34
CA GLY A 242 -11.23 -7.93 -0.48
C GLY A 242 -10.24 -7.52 -1.57
N ALA A 243 -9.57 -6.36 -1.43
CA ALA A 243 -8.83 -5.70 -2.51
C ALA A 243 -7.44 -5.18 -2.10
N TRP A 244 -6.55 -5.06 -3.07
CA TRP A 244 -5.28 -4.33 -2.94
C TRP A 244 -5.53 -2.82 -3.00
N VAL A 245 -5.12 -2.10 -1.96
CA VAL A 245 -5.27 -0.65 -1.82
C VAL A 245 -3.89 0.00 -1.90
N LEU A 246 -3.75 1.02 -2.77
CA LEU A 246 -2.57 1.88 -2.80
C LEU A 246 -2.56 2.77 -1.55
N ILE A 247 -1.50 2.68 -0.77
CA ILE A 247 -1.32 3.43 0.49
C ILE A 247 -0.46 4.68 0.27
N GLN A 248 0.55 4.57 -0.60
CA GLN A 248 1.53 5.61 -0.83
C GLN A 248 2.20 5.40 -2.19
N SER A 249 2.50 6.49 -2.87
CA SER A 249 3.37 6.49 -4.05
C SER A 249 4.33 7.66 -3.95
N THR A 250 5.63 7.40 -3.87
CA THR A 250 6.65 8.48 -3.76
C THR A 250 6.80 9.31 -5.04
N SER A 251 6.05 8.98 -6.09
CA SER A 251 5.95 9.68 -7.37
C SER A 251 4.57 10.30 -7.61
N ASP A 252 3.66 10.27 -6.62
CA ASP A 252 2.34 10.92 -6.74
C ASP A 252 2.49 12.43 -6.93
N ALA A 253 1.67 13.01 -7.80
CA ALA A 253 1.59 14.47 -7.95
C ALA A 253 1.00 15.13 -6.70
N VAL A 254 0.10 14.45 -5.98
CA VAL A 254 -0.53 14.96 -4.75
C VAL A 254 0.51 15.09 -3.63
N ASP A 255 1.29 14.05 -3.34
CA ASP A 255 2.38 14.09 -2.36
C ASP A 255 3.51 15.08 -2.74
N GLN A 256 3.65 15.44 -4.02
CA GLN A 256 4.62 16.45 -4.51
C GLN A 256 4.13 17.90 -4.39
N PHE A 257 2.81 18.13 -4.45
CA PHE A 257 2.21 19.46 -4.41
C PHE A 257 1.58 19.82 -3.05
N ALA A 258 1.50 18.85 -2.13
CA ALA A 258 1.11 19.08 -0.75
C ALA A 258 2.17 19.87 0.04
N ASP A 259 1.70 20.67 0.98
CA ASP A 259 2.53 21.43 1.91
C ASP A 259 3.46 20.54 2.73
N ASP A 260 4.57 21.13 3.21
CA ASP A 260 5.30 20.52 4.32
C ASP A 260 4.57 20.79 5.64
N VAL A 261 3.50 20.03 5.85
CA VAL A 261 2.79 19.88 7.12
C VAL A 261 3.76 19.23 8.12
N ALA A 262 4.67 20.04 8.64
CA ALA A 262 5.72 19.67 9.58
C ALA A 262 5.09 19.28 10.93
N MET A 263 4.64 18.03 11.02
CA MET A 263 4.23 17.42 12.27
C MET A 263 5.43 17.35 13.21
N GLU A 264 5.26 17.85 14.42
CA GLU A 264 6.25 17.76 15.50
C GLU A 264 6.54 16.28 15.81
N THR A 265 7.68 15.77 15.29
CA THR A 265 8.07 14.37 15.46
C THR A 265 9.28 14.23 16.36
N ASP A 266 9.08 13.57 17.50
CA ASP A 266 10.16 12.79 18.11
C ASP A 266 10.45 11.57 17.22
N GLU A 267 11.50 11.68 16.40
CA GLU A 267 11.91 10.65 15.44
C GLU A 267 12.11 9.26 16.11
N GLN A 268 12.51 9.25 17.40
CA GLN A 268 12.74 8.04 18.22
C GLN A 268 11.48 7.17 18.39
N VAL A 269 10.30 7.80 18.36
CA VAL A 269 9.01 7.11 18.49
C VAL A 269 8.54 6.63 17.11
N SER A 270 8.69 7.48 16.09
CA SER A 270 8.21 7.19 14.74
C SER A 270 8.97 6.02 14.09
N ALA A 271 10.29 5.95 14.25
CA ALA A 271 11.14 4.90 13.67
C ALA A 271 10.82 3.46 14.13
N LYS A 272 10.03 3.29 15.20
CA LYS A 272 9.58 1.99 15.73
C LYS A 272 8.21 1.55 15.17
N SER A 273 7.51 2.42 14.44
CA SER A 273 6.16 2.14 13.96
C SER A 273 6.14 1.31 12.68
N ASP A 274 5.18 0.39 12.59
CA ASP A 274 4.93 -0.47 11.43
C ASP A 274 4.75 0.31 10.13
N ALA A 275 4.19 1.52 10.25
CA ALA A 275 3.88 2.40 9.14
C ALA A 275 4.79 3.63 9.06
N PHE A 276 6.00 3.60 9.63
CA PHE A 276 6.97 4.68 9.49
C PHE A 276 7.17 5.13 8.03
N PHE A 277 6.96 4.23 7.06
CA PHE A 277 6.99 4.55 5.63
C PHE A 277 5.99 5.66 5.22
N LEU A 278 4.81 5.74 5.86
CA LEU A 278 3.82 6.82 5.65
C LEU A 278 4.34 8.19 6.06
N SER A 279 5.00 8.30 7.23
CA SER A 279 5.62 9.55 7.69
C SER A 279 6.98 9.82 7.04
N ALA A 280 7.62 8.83 6.44
CA ALA A 280 8.89 8.99 5.76
C ALA A 280 8.70 9.68 4.39
N LYS A 281 8.68 11.02 4.37
CA LYS A 281 8.86 11.85 3.17
C LYS A 281 10.26 11.64 2.56
N LYS A 282 10.48 10.48 1.94
CA LYS A 282 11.71 10.16 1.22
C LYS A 282 11.71 10.88 -0.12
N SER A 283 12.34 12.06 -0.12
CA SER A 283 12.87 12.78 -1.28
C SER A 283 13.64 11.82 -2.19
N PHE A 284 12.93 11.20 -3.14
CA PHE A 284 13.52 10.37 -4.21
C PHE A 284 14.14 11.24 -5.31
N ASN A 285 13.61 12.45 -5.48
CA ASN A 285 14.27 13.55 -6.16
C ASN A 285 14.85 14.47 -5.06
N GLY A 286 16.16 14.70 -5.07
CA GLY A 286 16.88 15.42 -4.01
C GLY A 286 16.44 16.88 -3.81
N MET A 287 16.98 17.54 -2.77
CA MET A 287 16.55 18.85 -2.22
C MET A 287 16.19 19.94 -3.25
N GLY A 288 16.87 20.00 -4.42
CA GLY A 288 16.54 20.95 -5.49
C GLY A 288 15.17 20.74 -6.17
N ALA A 289 14.52 19.60 -6.01
CA ALA A 289 13.25 19.27 -6.68
C ALA A 289 12.04 20.02 -6.10
N HIS A 290 11.97 20.17 -4.78
CA HIS A 290 10.92 20.97 -4.12
C HIS A 290 11.16 22.47 -4.37
N ALA A 291 12.40 22.93 -4.23
CA ALA A 291 12.76 24.35 -4.39
C ALA A 291 12.55 24.91 -5.81
N SER A 292 12.55 24.07 -6.85
CA SER A 292 12.48 24.50 -8.26
C SER A 292 11.08 24.48 -8.88
N ARG A 293 10.02 24.12 -8.12
CA ARG A 293 8.66 23.94 -8.69
C ARG A 293 7.53 24.67 -7.95
N SER A 294 7.70 25.03 -6.69
CA SER A 294 6.67 25.77 -5.93
C SER A 294 6.42 27.20 -6.41
N SER A 295 7.20 27.73 -7.36
CA SER A 295 7.07 29.08 -7.92
C SER A 295 5.87 29.29 -8.88
N HIS A 296 5.17 28.22 -9.29
CA HIS A 296 4.13 28.27 -10.32
C HIS A 296 2.80 27.61 -9.91
N ILE A 297 2.66 27.20 -8.66
CA ILE A 297 1.47 26.53 -8.14
C ILE A 297 0.54 27.58 -7.51
N SER A 298 -0.75 27.54 -7.83
CA SER A 298 -1.75 28.36 -7.13
C SER A 298 -1.91 27.87 -5.70
N PRO A 299 -1.96 28.75 -4.68
CA PRO A 299 -2.14 28.33 -3.28
C PRO A 299 -3.44 27.54 -3.07
N MET A 300 -4.47 27.79 -3.89
CA MET A 300 -5.70 26.97 -3.90
C MET A 300 -5.45 25.52 -4.34
N SER A 301 -4.57 25.31 -5.32
CA SER A 301 -4.20 23.97 -5.80
C SER A 301 -3.32 23.23 -4.81
N GLN A 302 -2.35 23.94 -4.20
CA GLN A 302 -1.49 23.45 -3.13
C GLN A 302 -2.32 22.98 -1.94
N ARG A 303 -3.25 23.83 -1.45
CA ARG A 303 -4.21 23.46 -0.40
C ARG A 303 -5.02 22.20 -0.73
N ASN A 304 -5.57 22.12 -1.94
CA ASN A 304 -6.38 20.97 -2.35
C ASN A 304 -5.53 19.68 -2.43
N ALA A 305 -4.25 19.78 -2.80
CA ALA A 305 -3.31 18.66 -2.74
C ALA A 305 -2.99 18.26 -1.29
N THR A 306 -2.75 19.22 -0.39
CA THR A 306 -2.51 18.94 1.04
C THR A 306 -3.69 18.23 1.69
N LEU A 307 -4.93 18.63 1.39
CA LEU A 307 -6.14 17.95 1.84
C LEU A 307 -6.22 16.51 1.33
N ALA A 308 -6.09 16.31 0.01
CA ALA A 308 -6.16 14.99 -0.61
C ALA A 308 -5.04 14.05 -0.11
N MET A 309 -3.84 14.58 0.16
CA MET A 309 -2.76 13.86 0.83
C MET A 309 -3.21 13.40 2.22
N LEU A 310 -3.65 14.33 3.08
CA LEU A 310 -4.00 14.04 4.48
C LEU A 310 -5.15 13.03 4.58
N GLU A 311 -6.19 13.20 3.78
CA GLU A 311 -7.33 12.27 3.65
C GLU A 311 -6.85 10.86 3.24
N SER A 312 -5.94 10.79 2.26
CA SER A 312 -5.33 9.52 1.83
C SER A 312 -4.47 8.88 2.93
N LYS A 313 -3.68 9.64 3.69
CA LYS A 313 -2.88 9.08 4.81
C LYS A 313 -3.78 8.56 5.92
N VAL A 314 -4.86 9.29 6.28
CA VAL A 314 -5.84 8.86 7.29
C VAL A 314 -6.53 7.56 6.87
N ALA A 315 -7.05 7.49 5.64
CA ALA A 315 -7.69 6.29 5.12
C ALA A 315 -6.71 5.09 5.06
N ALA A 316 -5.48 5.32 4.60
CA ALA A 316 -4.44 4.30 4.56
C ALA A 316 -4.06 3.77 5.96
N CYS A 317 -4.06 4.62 7.00
CA CYS A 317 -3.79 4.19 8.38
C CYS A 317 -4.85 3.22 8.92
N VAL A 318 -6.11 3.35 8.46
CA VAL A 318 -7.16 2.36 8.77
C VAL A 318 -6.89 1.04 8.05
N VAL A 319 -6.52 1.07 6.76
CA VAL A 319 -6.26 -0.13 5.94
C VAL A 319 -5.10 -1.00 6.47
N ILE A 320 -4.13 -0.41 7.15
CA ILE A 320 -3.01 -1.13 7.80
C ILE A 320 -3.23 -1.40 9.30
N GLU A 321 -4.36 -0.94 9.85
CA GLU A 321 -4.72 -0.98 11.27
C GLU A 321 -3.66 -0.39 12.24
N SER A 322 -3.00 0.71 11.84
CA SER A 322 -1.95 1.34 12.65
C SER A 322 -2.50 2.46 13.53
N VAL A 323 -2.82 2.12 14.78
CA VAL A 323 -3.46 3.01 15.79
C VAL A 323 -2.73 4.34 15.98
N SER A 324 -1.42 4.30 16.21
CA SER A 324 -0.60 5.51 16.49
C SER A 324 -0.46 6.42 15.28
N GLU A 325 -0.48 5.85 14.08
CA GLU A 325 -0.34 6.56 12.81
C GLU A 325 -1.68 7.19 12.42
N TYR A 326 -2.78 6.45 12.57
CA TYR A 326 -4.14 6.97 12.43
C TYR A 326 -4.37 8.18 13.33
N ARG A 327 -4.03 8.10 14.62
CA ARG A 327 -4.12 9.22 15.56
C ARG A 327 -3.28 10.41 15.10
N ARG A 328 -2.01 10.21 14.71
CA ARG A 328 -1.14 11.29 14.19
C ARG A 328 -1.74 11.97 12.96
N TRP A 329 -2.12 11.22 11.94
CA TRP A 329 -2.62 11.76 10.67
C TRP A 329 -4.03 12.37 10.80
N MET A 330 -4.88 11.85 11.70
CA MET A 330 -6.19 12.45 11.98
C MET A 330 -6.04 13.81 12.67
N LEU A 331 -5.14 13.94 13.66
CA LEU A 331 -4.86 15.24 14.28
C LEU A 331 -4.19 16.22 13.31
N ALA A 332 -3.32 15.74 12.42
CA ALA A 332 -2.75 16.54 11.34
C ALA A 332 -3.85 17.10 10.41
N TYR A 333 -4.80 16.25 10.01
CA TYR A 333 -5.95 16.63 9.19
C TYR A 333 -6.86 17.65 9.90
N VAL A 334 -7.23 17.40 11.17
CA VAL A 334 -8.04 18.34 11.97
C VAL A 334 -7.34 19.69 12.14
N ARG A 335 -6.03 19.72 12.47
CA ARG A 335 -5.25 20.97 12.55
C ARG A 335 -5.33 21.75 11.23
N TYR A 336 -5.18 21.08 10.09
CA TYR A 336 -5.24 21.71 8.77
C TYR A 336 -6.65 22.22 8.41
N LEU A 337 -7.71 21.45 8.70
CA LEU A 337 -9.10 21.89 8.52
C LEU A 337 -9.42 23.15 9.34
N VAL A 338 -8.91 23.24 10.57
CA VAL A 338 -9.09 24.38 11.47
C VAL A 338 -8.29 25.60 11.00
N GLN A 339 -7.09 25.41 10.43
CA GLN A 339 -6.27 26.49 9.85
C GLN A 339 -6.91 27.07 8.58
N GLU A 340 -7.40 26.22 7.67
CA GLU A 340 -8.02 26.62 6.40
C GLU A 340 -9.53 26.97 6.51
N ASN A 341 -10.07 26.97 7.74
CA ASN A 341 -11.46 27.27 8.06
C ASN A 341 -12.50 26.42 7.28
N LEU A 342 -12.23 25.12 7.13
CA LEU A 342 -13.00 24.19 6.31
C LEU A 342 -14.15 23.51 7.08
N GLU A 343 -15.09 24.33 7.54
CA GLU A 343 -16.20 23.98 8.44
C GLU A 343 -16.98 22.71 8.06
N LEU A 344 -17.28 22.50 6.77
CA LEU A 344 -18.09 21.34 6.33
C LEU A 344 -17.38 19.99 6.55
N ARG A 345 -16.09 19.89 6.21
CA ARG A 345 -15.29 18.67 6.46
C ARG A 345 -15.02 18.47 7.94
N LEU A 346 -14.89 19.57 8.70
CA LEU A 346 -14.72 19.53 10.15
C LEU A 346 -15.99 18.99 10.84
N ARG A 347 -17.19 19.38 10.39
CA ARG A 347 -18.45 18.75 10.83
C ARG A 347 -18.51 17.28 10.50
N GLU A 348 -18.21 16.87 9.26
CA GLU A 348 -18.24 15.46 8.86
C GLU A 348 -17.35 14.58 9.76
N VAL A 349 -16.15 15.05 10.12
CA VAL A 349 -15.26 14.38 11.09
C VAL A 349 -15.89 14.33 12.49
N CYS A 350 -16.44 15.44 13.00
CA CYS A 350 -17.03 15.47 14.34
C CYS A 350 -18.31 14.64 14.44
N ASP A 351 -19.15 14.63 13.40
CA ASP A 351 -20.37 13.82 13.29
C ASP A 351 -20.05 12.32 13.25
N ASP A 352 -19.02 11.90 12.49
CA ASP A 352 -18.56 10.50 12.52
C ASP A 352 -17.90 10.15 13.86
N LEU A 353 -17.18 11.06 14.51
CA LEU A 353 -16.58 10.80 15.83
C LEU A 353 -17.60 10.71 16.96
N ILE A 354 -18.63 11.56 16.98
CA ILE A 354 -19.64 11.57 18.04
C ILE A 354 -20.70 10.48 17.83
N GLY A 355 -21.05 10.20 16.58
CA GLY A 355 -22.05 9.21 16.18
C GLY A 355 -23.50 9.69 16.26
N PRO A 356 -24.44 8.96 15.62
CA PRO A 356 -25.85 9.33 15.55
C PRO A 356 -26.45 9.54 16.96
N PRO A 357 -27.37 10.51 17.13
CA PRO A 357 -27.92 10.84 18.44
C PRO A 357 -28.65 9.65 19.07
N ALA A 358 -28.51 9.49 20.39
CA ALA A 358 -28.88 8.27 21.10
C ALA A 358 -30.32 7.79 20.86
N GLN A 359 -31.29 8.72 20.73
CA GLN A 359 -32.70 8.41 20.43
C GLN A 359 -32.92 7.70 19.08
N ARG A 360 -31.97 7.74 18.14
CA ARG A 360 -32.08 7.02 16.84
C ARG A 360 -31.49 5.61 16.86
N SER A 361 -30.69 5.24 17.85
CA SER A 361 -29.98 3.94 17.87
C SER A 361 -30.92 2.73 17.97
N TRP A 362 -32.09 2.89 18.60
CA TRP A 362 -33.09 1.83 18.74
C TRP A 362 -33.91 1.61 17.45
N VAL A 363 -34.17 2.68 16.66
CA VAL A 363 -35.21 2.64 15.61
C VAL A 363 -34.79 1.85 14.36
N LYS A 364 -33.48 1.71 14.10
CA LYS A 364 -32.90 0.76 13.13
C LYS A 364 -31.54 0.29 13.70
N THR A 365 -31.22 -1.00 13.79
CA THR A 365 -31.54 -2.08 12.85
C THR A 365 -31.92 -3.42 13.51
N ARG A 366 -33.03 -4.03 13.08
CA ARG A 366 -33.29 -5.50 13.19
C ARG A 366 -32.74 -6.28 11.98
N ASN A 367 -31.76 -5.69 11.29
CA ASN A 367 -31.04 -6.28 10.16
C ASN A 367 -29.69 -6.82 10.65
N LYS A 368 -29.23 -7.94 10.07
CA LYS A 368 -27.94 -8.57 10.39
C LYS A 368 -26.76 -7.93 9.65
N ASP A 369 -26.99 -6.80 8.99
CA ASP A 369 -26.08 -6.17 8.04
C ASP A 369 -25.34 -5.02 8.73
N GLY A 370 -24.00 -5.05 8.71
CA GLY A 370 -23.12 -4.26 9.59
C GLY A 370 -23.00 -2.75 9.31
N GLY A 371 -24.05 -2.11 8.78
CA GLY A 371 -24.08 -0.67 8.44
C GLY A 371 -24.37 0.28 9.61
N GLY A 372 -24.19 -0.17 10.86
CA GLY A 372 -24.33 0.66 12.06
C GLY A 372 -23.05 1.45 12.36
N TRP A 373 -23.19 2.63 12.97
CA TRP A 373 -22.04 3.42 13.44
C TRP A 373 -21.21 2.62 14.46
N LYS A 374 -19.88 2.56 14.21
CA LYS A 374 -18.92 1.86 15.06
C LYS A 374 -18.33 2.85 16.07
N ALA A 375 -18.59 2.66 17.37
CA ALA A 375 -18.09 3.52 18.45
C ALA A 375 -16.56 3.53 18.62
N HIS A 376 -15.86 2.55 18.02
CA HIS A 376 -14.42 2.40 18.10
C HIS A 376 -13.78 2.31 16.71
N VAL A 377 -12.62 2.95 16.53
CA VAL A 377 -11.77 2.86 15.33
C VAL A 377 -10.40 2.32 15.74
N LEU A 378 -10.02 1.17 15.19
CA LEU A 378 -8.77 0.44 15.49
C LEU A 378 -8.54 0.05 16.98
N GLY A 379 -9.51 0.35 17.86
CA GLY A 379 -9.43 0.19 19.32
C GLY A 379 -9.52 1.51 20.11
N ILE A 380 -9.42 2.67 19.45
CA ILE A 380 -9.67 3.99 20.05
C ILE A 380 -11.19 4.20 20.13
N GLN A 381 -11.71 4.64 21.29
CA GLN A 381 -13.10 5.12 21.39
C GLN A 381 -13.19 6.48 20.69
N LYS A 382 -14.09 6.61 19.71
CA LYS A 382 -14.17 7.82 18.89
C LYS A 382 -14.48 9.09 19.70
N GLN A 383 -15.28 8.94 20.75
CA GLN A 383 -15.72 10.05 21.61
C GLN A 383 -14.60 10.58 22.51
N THR A 384 -13.67 9.74 22.99
CA THR A 384 -12.50 10.23 23.74
C THR A 384 -11.51 10.93 22.83
N LEU A 385 -11.31 10.43 21.60
CA LEU A 385 -10.53 11.14 20.56
C LEU A 385 -11.15 12.53 20.22
N LEU A 386 -12.49 12.62 20.20
CA LEU A 386 -13.18 13.89 20.03
C LEU A 386 -12.94 14.84 21.21
N GLN A 387 -13.15 14.36 22.43
CA GLN A 387 -13.08 15.13 23.67
C GLN A 387 -11.65 15.57 24.03
N ASP A 388 -10.71 14.63 24.08
CA ASP A 388 -9.38 14.83 24.65
C ASP A 388 -8.41 15.53 23.68
N GLU A 389 -8.67 15.47 22.37
CA GLU A 389 -7.68 15.84 21.35
C GLU A 389 -8.23 16.74 20.23
N VAL A 390 -9.40 16.42 19.66
CA VAL A 390 -9.97 17.17 18.54
C VAL A 390 -10.61 18.48 19.01
N LEU A 391 -11.43 18.47 20.05
CA LEU A 391 -12.07 19.68 20.57
C LEU A 391 -11.07 20.75 21.05
N PRO A 392 -9.96 20.42 21.75
CA PRO A 392 -8.89 21.40 22.04
C PRO A 392 -8.25 22.04 20.80
N ILE A 393 -8.11 21.30 19.69
CA ILE A 393 -7.61 21.87 18.43
C ILE A 393 -8.66 22.84 17.84
N ILE A 394 -9.94 22.48 17.85
CA ILE A 394 -11.04 23.33 17.35
C ILE A 394 -11.15 24.62 18.19
N ALA A 395 -11.03 24.51 19.52
CA ALA A 395 -11.06 25.63 20.45
C ALA A 395 -9.95 26.68 20.20
N SER A 396 -8.83 26.29 19.59
CA SER A 396 -7.73 27.21 19.29
C SER A 396 -8.06 28.29 18.25
N ASN A 397 -9.12 28.11 17.46
CA ASN A 397 -9.57 29.08 16.46
C ASN A 397 -10.92 29.72 16.86
N LEU A 398 -10.93 31.05 16.96
CA LEU A 398 -12.12 31.84 17.32
C LEU A 398 -13.30 31.65 16.36
N ALA A 399 -13.06 31.32 15.09
CA ALA A 399 -14.12 31.06 14.11
C ALA A 399 -14.99 29.85 14.48
N PHE A 400 -14.41 28.84 15.13
CA PHE A 400 -15.09 27.58 15.45
C PHE A 400 -15.66 27.49 16.87
N GLN A 401 -15.64 28.57 17.65
CA GLN A 401 -16.16 28.58 19.03
C GLN A 401 -17.60 28.08 19.14
N ARG A 402 -18.48 28.44 18.18
CA ARG A 402 -19.86 27.92 18.12
C ARG A 402 -19.92 26.41 17.92
N LEU A 403 -19.03 25.89 17.06
CA LEU A 403 -18.95 24.47 16.71
C LEU A 403 -18.37 23.64 17.85
N TYR A 404 -17.38 24.20 18.56
CA TYR A 404 -16.85 23.64 19.80
C TYR A 404 -17.96 23.48 20.85
N THR A 405 -18.75 24.53 21.12
CA THR A 405 -19.88 24.45 22.06
C THR A 405 -20.92 23.43 21.61
N GLU A 406 -21.30 23.44 20.32
CA GLU A 406 -22.29 22.51 19.74
C GLU A 406 -21.92 21.03 19.94
N TYR A 407 -20.64 20.66 19.81
CA TYR A 407 -20.19 19.28 20.04
C TYR A 407 -19.87 18.96 21.51
N GLN A 408 -19.44 19.95 22.31
CA GLN A 408 -19.25 19.79 23.75
C GLN A 408 -20.59 19.48 24.45
N ASP A 409 -21.63 20.28 24.19
CA ASP A 409 -22.98 20.06 24.74
C ASP A 409 -23.54 18.68 24.33
N GLN A 410 -23.23 18.22 23.11
CA GLN A 410 -23.62 16.89 22.62
C GLN A 410 -22.81 15.72 23.21
N LEU A 411 -21.63 15.97 23.78
CA LEU A 411 -20.87 14.97 24.55
C LEU A 411 -21.35 14.92 26.00
N ASP A 412 -21.49 16.08 26.65
CA ASP A 412 -21.90 16.16 28.05
C ASP A 412 -23.31 15.59 28.28
N SER A 413 -24.26 15.91 27.39
CA SER A 413 -25.60 15.32 27.40
C SER A 413 -25.60 13.79 27.24
N ARG A 414 -24.64 13.21 26.51
CA ARG A 414 -24.49 11.74 26.39
C ARG A 414 -23.85 11.13 27.64
N THR A 415 -22.87 11.81 28.23
CA THR A 415 -22.21 11.39 29.48
C THR A 415 -23.22 11.29 30.63
N ILE A 416 -24.11 12.28 30.76
CA ILE A 416 -25.21 12.28 31.74
C ILE A 416 -26.12 11.04 31.59
N HIS A 417 -26.40 10.60 30.35
CA HIS A 417 -27.21 9.41 30.09
C HIS A 417 -26.49 8.06 30.29
N THR A 418 -25.18 8.04 30.50
CA THR A 418 -24.41 6.80 30.75
C THR A 418 -24.21 6.46 32.23
N LEU A 419 -24.58 7.35 33.16
CA LEU A 419 -24.65 7.04 34.58
C LEU A 419 -25.96 6.26 34.86
N PRO A 420 -25.90 4.98 35.31
CA PRO A 420 -27.10 4.28 35.75
C PRO A 420 -27.65 4.97 37.00
N GLY A 421 -28.95 5.23 37.01
CA GLY A 421 -29.59 6.05 38.04
C GLY A 421 -29.45 5.49 39.46
N LEU A 422 -29.07 6.36 40.39
CA LEU A 422 -29.43 6.23 41.80
C LEU A 422 -30.95 6.43 41.92
N ASN A 423 -31.68 5.34 42.19
CA ASN A 423 -33.06 5.29 42.67
C ASN A 423 -33.31 3.90 43.28
#